data_AF-E9IGB7-F1
#
_entry.id   AF-E9IGB7-F1
#
_cell.length_a   1.000
_cell.length_b   1.000
_cell.length_c   1.000
_cell.angle_alpha   90.00
_cell.angle_beta   90.00
_cell.angle_gamma   90.00
#
_symmetry.space_group_name_H-M   'P 1'
#
loop_
_entity.id
_entity.type
_entity.pdbx_description
1 polymer ?
#
loop_
_entity_poly.entity_id
_entity_poly.type
_entity_poly.pdbx_seq_one_letter_code
_entity_poly.pdbx_strand_id
1 'polypeptide(L)'
;SEHNSLKSSLFKFKIINSDLCLCGDGPKNIEHIFWKCSMYSQERRIMIKKFKKHKITIPIDIREILKKLKTKEIEIITEFILNCKLEI
;
A
#
# COMPACT_ATOMS: atom_id res chain seq x y z
N SER A 1 -12.56 22.40 -0.08
CA SER A 1 -12.28 22.60 -1.51
C SER A 1 -12.69 21.34 -2.28
N GLU A 2 -13.84 21.40 -2.92
CA GLU A 2 -14.56 20.27 -3.51
C GLU A 2 -14.22 20.05 -4.99
N HIS A 3 -13.13 19.35 -5.28
CA HIS A 3 -12.72 19.05 -6.67
C HIS A 3 -12.40 17.58 -6.94
N ASN A 4 -13.08 16.62 -6.27
CA ASN A 4 -12.83 15.18 -6.45
C ASN A 4 -14.02 14.37 -7.02
N SER A 5 -15.22 14.95 -7.09
CA SER A 5 -16.45 14.27 -7.52
C SER A 5 -16.48 13.96 -9.02
N LEU A 6 -15.81 14.77 -9.84
CA LEU A 6 -15.80 14.57 -11.31
C LEU A 6 -14.88 13.40 -11.73
N LYS A 7 -13.71 13.27 -11.10
CA LYS A 7 -12.74 12.21 -11.42
C LYS A 7 -13.19 10.83 -10.93
N SER A 8 -13.81 10.76 -9.76
CA SER A 8 -14.42 9.54 -9.23
C SER A 8 -15.56 9.01 -10.12
N SER A 9 -16.33 9.92 -10.73
CA SER A 9 -17.37 9.56 -11.70
C SER A 9 -16.75 9.00 -12.98
N LEU A 10 -15.67 9.60 -13.49
CA LEU A 10 -14.98 9.14 -14.71
C LEU A 10 -14.30 7.76 -14.55
N PHE A 11 -13.84 7.41 -13.34
CA PHE A 11 -13.35 6.07 -13.00
C PHE A 11 -14.46 5.01 -13.08
N LYS A 12 -15.67 5.34 -12.61
CA LYS A 12 -16.84 4.45 -12.67
C LYS A 12 -17.24 4.08 -14.09
N PHE A 13 -16.89 4.92 -15.07
CA PHE A 13 -17.11 4.69 -16.50
C PHE A 13 -15.88 4.14 -17.25
N LYS A 14 -14.79 3.76 -16.56
CA LYS A 14 -13.54 3.21 -17.13
C LYS A 14 -12.85 4.09 -18.19
N ILE A 15 -13.06 5.40 -18.16
CA ILE A 15 -12.49 6.35 -19.16
C ILE A 15 -11.02 6.69 -18.83
N ILE A 16 -10.58 6.49 -17.60
CA ILE A 16 -9.20 6.74 -17.15
C ILE A 16 -8.71 5.60 -16.24
N ASN A 17 -7.58 4.99 -16.60
CA ASN A 17 -6.77 4.17 -15.71
C ASN A 17 -6.07 5.12 -14.73
N SER A 18 -6.80 5.58 -13.71
CA SER A 18 -6.24 6.55 -12.78
C SER A 18 -5.19 5.86 -11.91
N ASP A 19 -3.92 6.23 -12.09
CA ASP A 19 -2.78 5.90 -11.21
C ASP A 19 -2.96 6.39 -9.77
N LEU A 20 -4.13 6.90 -9.38
CA LEU A 20 -4.42 7.46 -8.06
C LEU A 20 -5.01 6.40 -7.13
N CYS A 21 -4.55 6.43 -5.88
CA CYS A 21 -5.13 5.60 -4.83
C CYS A 21 -6.55 6.07 -4.51
N LEU A 22 -7.42 5.13 -4.15
CA LEU A 22 -8.80 5.42 -3.73
C LEU A 22 -8.89 6.31 -2.49
N CYS A 23 -7.80 6.41 -1.71
CA CYS A 23 -7.74 7.33 -0.58
C CYS A 23 -7.71 8.81 -1.01
N GLY A 24 -7.38 9.10 -2.28
CA GLY A 24 -7.34 10.45 -2.83
C GLY A 24 -6.05 11.24 -2.57
N ASP A 25 -5.13 10.70 -1.76
CA ASP A 25 -3.95 11.42 -1.27
C ASP A 25 -2.67 11.21 -2.13
N GLY A 26 -2.79 10.59 -3.30
CA GLY A 26 -1.66 10.41 -4.22
C GLY A 26 -1.76 9.18 -5.11
N PRO A 27 -0.67 8.87 -5.84
CA PRO A 27 -0.64 7.74 -6.74
C PRO A 27 -0.67 6.38 -6.01
N LYS A 28 -1.34 5.37 -6.58
CA LYS A 28 -1.38 3.97 -6.12
C LYS A 28 -0.05 3.29 -6.41
N ASN A 29 1.02 3.73 -5.76
CA ASN A 29 2.34 3.11 -5.84
C ASN A 29 2.74 2.43 -4.52
N ILE A 30 3.79 1.60 -4.57
CA ILE A 30 4.27 0.81 -3.42
C ILE A 30 4.56 1.71 -2.22
N GLU A 31 5.25 2.84 -2.41
CA GLU A 31 5.56 3.74 -1.30
C GLU A 31 4.31 4.32 -0.65
N HIS A 32 3.34 4.72 -1.46
CA HIS A 32 2.08 5.22 -0.98
C HIS A 32 1.33 4.13 -0.19
N ILE A 33 1.10 2.96 -0.78
CA ILE A 33 0.35 1.87 -0.15
C ILE A 33 0.99 1.44 1.17
N PHE A 34 2.30 1.20 1.18
CA PHE A 34 3.01 0.64 2.34
C PHE A 34 3.34 1.67 3.42
N TRP A 35 3.51 2.95 3.07
CA TRP A 35 4.04 3.94 4.03
C TRP A 35 3.21 5.20 4.21
N LYS A 36 2.29 5.55 3.29
CA LYS A 36 1.56 6.83 3.35
C LYS A 36 0.03 6.72 3.34
N CYS A 37 -0.55 5.76 2.62
CA CYS A 37 -1.98 5.58 2.43
C CYS A 37 -2.74 5.52 3.76
N SER A 38 -3.73 6.40 3.90
CA SER A 38 -4.57 6.55 5.09
C SER A 38 -5.52 5.37 5.28
N MET A 39 -5.99 4.77 4.18
CA MET A 39 -6.89 3.60 4.19
C MET A 39 -6.28 2.38 4.87
N TYR A 40 -4.95 2.20 4.75
CA TYR A 40 -4.25 1.01 5.27
C TYR A 40 -3.49 1.28 6.57
N SER A 41 -3.90 2.30 7.33
CA SER A 41 -3.21 2.73 8.54
C SER A 41 -3.19 1.65 9.64
N GLN A 42 -4.26 0.86 9.76
CA GLN A 42 -4.37 -0.22 10.76
C GLN A 42 -3.48 -1.41 10.38
N GLU A 43 -3.59 -1.87 9.14
CA GLU A 43 -2.81 -2.97 8.56
C GLU A 43 -1.32 -2.63 8.59
N ARG A 44 -0.96 -1.39 8.26
CA ARG A 44 0.43 -0.90 8.35
C ARG A 44 0.94 -0.95 9.78
N ARG A 45 0.13 -0.58 10.77
CA ARG A 45 0.54 -0.67 12.18
C ARG A 45 0.83 -2.11 12.59
N ILE A 46 0.05 -3.08 12.11
CA ILE A 46 0.29 -4.51 12.35
C ILE A 46 1.58 -4.96 11.66
N MET A 47 1.77 -4.60 10.38
CA MET A 47 2.98 -4.89 9.62
C MET A 47 4.24 -4.34 10.31
N ILE A 48 4.22 -3.07 10.74
CA ILE A 48 5.33 -2.43 11.46
C ILE A 48 5.64 -3.15 12.78
N LYS A 49 4.61 -3.56 13.54
CA LYS A 49 4.82 -4.34 14.77
C LYS A 49 5.52 -5.66 14.49
N LYS A 50 5.16 -6.35 13.39
CA LYS A 50 5.81 -7.61 12.97
C LYS A 50 7.24 -7.37 12.53
N PHE A 51 7.51 -6.34 11.72
CA PHE A 51 8.88 -5.97 11.37
C PHE A 51 9.75 -5.70 12.60
N LYS A 52 9.26 -4.92 13.57
CA LYS A 52 9.97 -4.68 14.83
C LYS A 52 10.23 -5.96 15.63
N LYS A 53 9.24 -6.85 15.72
CA LYS A 53 9.37 -8.17 16.40
C LYS A 53 10.48 -9.02 15.77
N HIS A 54 10.65 -8.94 14.45
CA HIS A 54 11.67 -9.67 13.70
C HIS A 54 12.98 -8.88 13.52
N LYS A 55 13.17 -7.77 14.26
CA LYS A 55 14.37 -6.89 14.19
C LYS A 55 14.65 -6.36 12.78
N ILE A 56 13.60 -6.18 11.97
CA ILE A 56 13.69 -5.58 10.64
C ILE A 56 13.65 -4.06 10.79
N THR A 57 14.68 -3.38 10.29
CA THR A 57 14.81 -1.92 10.33
C THR A 57 13.86 -1.28 9.32
N ILE A 58 13.18 -0.20 9.72
CA ILE A 58 12.24 0.57 8.88
C ILE A 58 12.62 2.06 8.87
N PRO A 59 12.28 2.83 7.82
CA PRO A 59 11.61 2.41 6.59
C PRO A 59 12.53 1.54 5.71
N ILE A 60 11.92 0.58 5.02
CA ILE A 60 12.62 -0.37 4.17
C ILE A 60 12.09 -0.27 2.74
N ASP A 61 12.98 -0.41 1.76
CA ASP A 61 12.56 -0.51 0.38
C ASP A 61 11.91 -1.89 0.16
N ILE A 62 10.58 -1.86 0.01
CA ILE A 62 9.76 -3.04 -0.26
C ILE A 62 10.22 -3.74 -1.55
N ARG A 63 10.67 -2.99 -2.57
CA ARG A 63 11.18 -3.58 -3.82
C ARG A 63 12.44 -4.41 -3.58
N GLU A 64 13.31 -3.94 -2.70
CA GLU A 64 14.53 -4.65 -2.34
C GLU A 64 14.25 -5.92 -1.53
N ILE A 65 13.22 -5.92 -0.68
CA ILE A 65 12.77 -7.13 0.02
C ILE A 65 12.25 -8.16 -1.00
N LEU A 66 11.38 -7.73 -1.92
CA LEU A 66 10.80 -8.62 -2.92
C LEU A 66 11.87 -9.26 -3.81
N LYS A 67 12.96 -8.52 -4.13
CA LYS A 67 14.11 -9.06 -4.86
C LYS A 67 14.95 -10.05 -4.05
N LYS A 68 15.14 -9.79 -2.75
CA LYS A 68 16.04 -10.58 -1.89
C LYS A 68 15.43 -11.90 -1.41
N LEU A 69 14.15 -12.14 -1.67
CA LEU A 69 13.46 -13.41 -1.37
C LEU A 69 13.63 -13.91 0.08
N LYS A 70 13.81 -13.03 1.06
CA LYS A 70 13.87 -13.45 2.46
C LYS A 70 12.49 -13.88 2.94
N THR A 71 12.40 -15.11 3.45
CA THR A 71 11.12 -15.74 3.77
C THR A 71 10.28 -14.92 4.74
N LYS A 72 10.85 -14.40 5.83
CA LYS A 72 10.08 -13.67 6.85
C LYS A 72 9.66 -12.26 6.45
N GLU A 73 10.51 -11.53 5.74
CA GLU A 73 10.15 -10.20 5.26
C GLU A 73 9.01 -10.29 4.22
N ILE A 74 9.09 -11.28 3.32
CA ILE A 74 8.04 -11.55 2.32
C ILE A 74 6.75 -12.03 2.96
N GLU A 75 6.80 -12.97 3.92
CA GLU A 75 5.59 -13.43 4.63
C GLU A 75 4.81 -12.25 5.23
N ILE A 76 5.51 -11.33 5.89
CA ILE A 76 4.89 -10.17 6.53
C ILE A 76 4.29 -9.21 5.48
N ILE A 77 4.97 -9.01 4.35
CA ILE A 77 4.48 -8.17 3.24
C ILE A 77 3.27 -8.79 2.56
N THR A 78 3.30 -10.09 2.26
CA THR A 78 2.19 -10.80 1.64
C THR A 78 0.97 -10.77 2.54
N GLU A 79 1.14 -10.95 3.85
CA GLU A 79 0.03 -10.81 4.79
C GLU A 79 -0.56 -9.41 4.80
N PHE A 80 0.27 -8.36 4.76
CA PHE A 80 -0.21 -6.99 4.63
C PHE A 80 -1.03 -6.80 3.34
N ILE A 81 -0.54 -7.29 2.21
CA ILE A 81 -1.22 -7.23 0.91
C ILE A 81 -2.60 -7.89 0.97
N LEU A 82 -2.67 -9.11 1.51
CA LEU A 82 -3.90 -9.88 1.64
C LEU A 82 -4.91 -9.18 2.54
N ASN A 83 -4.46 -8.64 3.69
CA ASN A 83 -5.32 -7.92 4.62
C ASN A 83 -5.86 -6.62 4.02
N CYS A 84 -5.08 -5.96 3.17
CA CYS A 84 -5.51 -4.76 2.44
C CYS A 84 -6.47 -5.06 1.28
N LYS A 85 -6.72 -6.35 0.98
CA LYS A 85 -7.49 -6.82 -0.19
C LYS A 85 -7.04 -6.16 -1.49
N LEU A 86 -5.72 -5.95 -1.60
CA LEU A 86 -5.14 -5.36 -2.80
C LEU A 86 -5.18 -6.42 -3.90
N GLU A 87 -5.98 -6.17 -4.93
CA GLU A 87 -5.79 -6.81 -6.22
C GLU A 87 -4.49 -6.24 -6.81
N ILE A 88 -3.43 -7.07 -6.79
CA ILE A 88 -2.11 -6.80 -7.39
C ILE A 88 -2.00 -7.63 -8.66
#